data_AF-A0A9E1NH05-F1
#
_entry.id   AF-A0A9E1NH05-F1
#
_cell.length_a   1.000
_cell.length_b   1.000
_cell.length_c   1.000
_cell.angle_alpha   90.00
_cell.angle_beta   90.00
_cell.angle_gamma   90.00
#
_symmetry.space_group_name_H-M   'P 1'
#
loop_
_entity.id
_entity.type
_entity.pdbx_description
1 polymer ?
#
loop_
_entity_poly.entity_id
_entity_poly.type
_entity_poly.pdbx_seq_one_letter_code
_entity_poly.pdbx_strand_id
1 'polypeptide(L)' 'MKKLTQTFIAQQIGVSSAYVNYLVNCKKRPNWQTAKKLAEVTKTDPILWLEGTSDEIKQALSQSNPNVKEKVA' A
#
# COMPACT_ATOMS: atom_id res chain seq x y z
N MET A 1 9.17 0.34 17.44
CA MET A 1 9.09 -0.19 16.06
C MET A 1 7.96 0.52 15.31
N LYS A 2 8.25 1.36 14.32
CA LYS A 2 7.20 2.00 13.51
C LYS A 2 6.76 1.04 12.41
N LYS A 3 5.75 0.22 12.69
CA LYS A 3 4.93 -0.38 11.62
C LYS A 3 4.45 0.79 10.76
N LEU A 4 4.85 0.85 9.49
CA LEU A 4 4.25 1.76 8.50
C LEU A 4 2.75 1.42 8.48
N THR A 5 2.00 2.16 9.28
CA THR A 5 0.61 1.85 9.59
C THR A 5 -0.24 2.53 8.53
N GLN A 6 -1.37 1.93 8.17
CA GLN A 6 -2.30 2.54 7.21
C GLN A 6 -2.64 3.99 7.57
N THR A 7 -2.64 4.31 8.88
CA THR A 7 -2.76 5.67 9.43
C THR A 7 -1.63 6.62 9.01
N PHE A 8 -0.37 6.17 9.01
CA PHE A 8 0.76 6.97 8.57
C PHE A 8 0.70 7.24 7.06
N ILE A 9 0.37 6.21 6.27
CA ILE A 9 0.19 6.35 4.82
C ILE A 9 -0.95 7.33 4.54
N ALA A 10 -2.06 7.20 5.27
CA ALA A 10 -3.22 8.07 5.17
C ALA A 10 -2.87 9.54 5.48
N GLN A 11 -2.10 9.79 6.54
CA GLN A 11 -1.61 11.12 6.88
C GLN A 11 -0.70 11.72 5.81
N GLN A 12 0.20 10.93 5.23
CA GLN A 12 1.11 11.41 4.19
C GLN A 12 0.41 11.82 2.90
N ILE A 13 -0.63 11.08 2.50
CA ILE A 13 -1.37 11.38 1.27
C ILE A 13 -2.60 12.29 1.51
N GLY A 14 -2.88 12.65 2.77
CA GLY A 14 -3.99 13.52 3.14
C GLY A 14 -5.37 12.86 3.00
N VAL A 15 -5.48 11.55 3.27
CA VAL A 15 -6.75 10.81 3.24
C VAL A 15 -7.04 10.16 4.59
N SER A 16 -8.21 9.55 4.74
CA SER A 16 -8.56 8.78 5.94
C SER A 16 -7.96 7.37 5.92
N SER A 17 -7.61 6.83 7.09
CA SER A 17 -7.13 5.44 7.24
C SER A 17 -8.13 4.41 6.70
N ALA A 18 -9.44 4.65 6.88
CA ALA A 18 -10.50 3.83 6.30
C ALA A 18 -10.43 3.83 4.76
N TYR A 19 -10.11 4.96 4.13
CA TYR A 19 -9.93 5.05 2.70
C TYR A 19 -8.75 4.19 2.23
N VAL A 20 -7.61 4.27 2.91
CA VAL A 20 -6.46 3.38 2.63
C VAL A 20 -6.84 1.90 2.76
N ASN A 21 -7.62 1.53 3.78
CA ASN A 21 -8.10 0.17 3.95
C ASN A 21 -8.98 -0.30 2.76
N TYR A 22 -9.82 0.58 2.21
CA TYR A 22 -10.58 0.27 1.00
C TYR A 22 -9.69 0.06 -0.23
N LEU A 23 -8.61 0.83 -0.36
CA LEU A 23 -7.64 0.67 -1.45
C LEU A 23 -6.86 -0.65 -1.32
N VAL A 24 -6.37 -0.97 -0.12
CA VAL A 24 -5.60 -2.20 0.14
C VAL A 24 -6.44 -3.47 -0.08
N ASN A 25 -7.74 -3.41 0.16
CA ASN A 25 -8.65 -4.52 -0.12
C ASN A 25 -9.26 -4.49 -1.54
N CYS A 26 -8.76 -3.62 -2.43
CA CYS A 26 -9.31 -3.36 -3.77
C CYS A 26 -10.83 -3.12 -3.80
N LYS A 27 -11.43 -2.71 -2.68
CA LYS A 27 -12.85 -2.31 -2.62
C LYS A 27 -13.10 -1.02 -3.38
N LYS A 28 -12.06 -0.20 -3.54
CA LYS A 28 -12.09 1.03 -4.34
C LYS A 28 -10.77 1.18 -5.09
N ARG A 29 -10.82 1.47 -6.38
CA ARG A 29 -9.63 1.81 -7.16
C ARG A 29 -9.27 3.28 -6.93
N PRO A 30 -8.01 3.60 -6.59
CA PRO A 30 -7.57 4.99 -6.49
C PRO A 30 -7.49 5.62 -7.88
N ASN A 31 -7.49 6.95 -7.94
CA ASN A 31 -7.11 7.65 -9.18
C ASN A 31 -5.59 7.63 -9.38
N TRP A 32 -5.12 7.96 -10.58
CA TRP A 32 -3.69 7.95 -10.92
C TRP A 32 -2.83 8.80 -9.96
N GLN A 33 -3.32 9.97 -9.56
CA GLN A 33 -2.59 10.85 -8.63
C GLN A 33 -2.45 10.22 -7.24
N THR A 34 -3.50 9.59 -6.72
CA THR A 34 -3.48 8.89 -5.43
C THR A 34 -2.60 7.65 -5.50
N ALA A 35 -2.64 6.89 -6.59
CA ALA A 35 -1.78 5.73 -6.82
C ALA A 35 -0.30 6.12 -6.81
N LYS A 36 0.06 7.23 -7.46
CA LYS A 36 1.42 7.77 -7.47
C LYS A 36 1.88 8.18 -6.05
N LYS A 37 1.04 8.91 -5.32
CA LYS A 37 1.35 9.29 -3.93
C LYS A 37 1.52 8.08 -3.02
N LEU A 38 0.66 7.06 -3.16
CA LEU A 38 0.77 5.82 -2.42
C LEU A 38 2.10 5.13 -2.72
N ALA A 39 2.39 4.93 -4.01
CA ALA A 39 3.64 4.37 -4.50
C ALA A 39 4.89 5.05 -3.92
N GLU A 40 4.91 6.39 -3.88
CA GLU A 40 6.01 7.16 -3.29
C GLU A 40 6.17 6.91 -1.78
N VAL A 41 5.06 6.88 -1.04
CA VAL A 41 5.06 6.67 0.42
C VAL A 41 5.40 5.22 0.79
N THR A 42 4.90 4.26 0.02
CA THR A 42 5.05 2.82 0.29
C THR A 42 6.25 2.21 -0.42
N LYS A 43 6.96 2.98 -1.25
CA LYS A 43 8.04 2.51 -2.13
C LYS A 43 7.61 1.31 -2.99
N THR A 44 6.41 1.39 -3.55
CA THR A 44 5.83 0.39 -4.45
C THR A 44 5.53 1.02 -5.80
N ASP A 45 5.08 0.23 -6.77
CA ASP A 45 4.66 0.76 -8.06
C ASP A 45 3.24 1.35 -8.06
N PRO A 46 2.97 2.45 -8.77
CA PRO A 46 1.62 3.01 -8.88
C PRO A 46 0.68 2.10 -9.67
N ILE A 47 1.22 1.34 -10.64
CA ILE A 47 0.46 0.36 -11.44
C ILE A 47 -0.11 -0.74 -10.53
N LEU A 48 0.64 -1.14 -9.50
CA LEU A 48 0.18 -2.11 -8.51
C LEU A 48 -1.10 -1.67 -7.81
N TRP A 49 -1.24 -0.37 -7.51
CA TRP A 49 -2.44 0.17 -6.86
C TRP A 49 -3.64 0.28 -7.80
N LEU A 50 -3.40 0.34 -9.11
CA LEU A 50 -4.43 0.55 -10.14
C LEU A 50 -4.95 -0.77 -10.72
N GLU A 51 -4.05 -1.71 -10.96
CA GLU A 51 -4.37 -2.97 -11.63
C GLU A 51 -4.15 -4.17 -10.71
N GLY A 52 -3.18 -4.07 -9.80
CA GLY A 52 -2.83 -5.15 -8.87
C GLY A 52 -3.98 -5.60 -7.97
N THR A 53 -3.86 -6.82 -7.49
CA THR A 53 -4.82 -7.46 -6.58
C THR A 53 -4.55 -7.06 -5.14
N SER A 54 -5.57 -7.25 -4.28
CA SER A 54 -5.45 -7.00 -2.83
C SER A 54 -4.29 -7.79 -2.20
N ASP A 55 -4.00 -8.98 -2.72
CA ASP A 55 -2.92 -9.83 -2.20
C ASP A 55 -1.53 -9.30 -2.60
N GLU A 56 -1.38 -8.89 -3.87
CA GLU A 56 -0.13 -8.28 -4.35
C GLU A 56 0.16 -6.94 -3.64
N ILE A 57 -0.87 -6.12 -3.40
CA ILE A 57 -0.73 -4.87 -2.63
C ILE A 57 -0.28 -5.18 -1.19
N LYS A 58 -0.92 -6.14 -0.52
CA LYS A 58 -0.53 -6.56 0.84
C LYS A 58 0.90 -7.12 0.87
N GLN A 59 1.27 -7.88 -0.16
CA GLN A 59 2.61 -8.42 -0.30
C GLN A 59 3.65 -7.31 -0.50
N ALA A 60 3.40 -6.33 -1.37
CA ALA A 60 4.30 -5.22 -1.59
C ALA A 60 4.46 -4.34 -0.34
N LEU A 61 3.37 -4.09 0.38
CA LEU A 61 3.40 -3.41 1.68
C LEU A 61 4.22 -4.20 2.71
N SER A 62 4.16 -5.54 2.67
CA SER A 62 4.94 -6.41 3.56
C SER A 62 6.43 -6.45 3.18
N GLN A 63 6.75 -6.43 1.88
CA GLN A 63 8.11 -6.46 1.33
C GLN A 63 8.85 -5.13 1.50
N SER A 64 8.11 -4.00 1.51
CA SER A 64 8.66 -2.68 1.84
C SER A 64 9.19 -2.59 3.29
N ASN A 65 8.91 -3.60 4.11
CA ASN A 65 9.48 -3.81 5.42
C ASN A 65 10.59 -4.89 5.29
N PRO A 66 11.89 -4.56 5.48
CA PRO A 66 13.02 -5.48 5.21
C PRO A 66 13.16 -6.64 6.21
N ASN A 67 12.07 -7.23 6.72
CA ASN A 67 12.13 -8.33 7.67
C ASN A 67 11.11 -9.45 7.45
N VAL A 68 10.42 -9.55 6.31
CA VAL A 68 9.64 -10.76 6.03
C VAL A 68 9.76 -11.13 4.57
N LYS A 69 10.66 -12.08 4.30
CA LYS A 69 10.45 -13.30 3.51
C LYS A 69 11.78 -14.05 3.42
N GLU A 70 12.16 -14.68 4.53
CA GLU A 70 12.81 -15.99 4.45
C GLU A 70 11.70 -17.03 4.67
N LYS A 71 11.83 -18.15 3.95
CA LYS A 71 10.91 -19.29 3.82
C LYS A 71 9.88 -19.18 2.71
N VAL A 72 10.28 -19.62 1.54
CA VAL A 72 9.65 -20.80 0.91
C VAL A 72 10.70 -21.61 0.13
N ALA A 73 10.78 -22.89 0.50
CA ALA A 73 11.51 -24.03 -0.10
C ALA A 73 13.04 -23.99 -0.10
#